data_AF-A0A2S7WGE1-F1
#
_entry.id   AF-A0A2S7WGE1-F1
#
_cell.length_a   1.000
_cell.length_b   1.000
_cell.length_c   1.000
_cell.angle_alpha   90.00
_cell.angle_beta   90.00
_cell.angle_gamma   90.00
#
_symmetry.space_group_name_H-M   'P 1'
#
loop_
_entity.id
_entity.type
_entity.pdbx_description
1 polymer ?
#
loop_
_entity_poly.entity_id
_entity_poly.type
_entity_poly.pdbx_seq_one_letter_code
_entity_poly.pdbx_strand_id
1 'polypeptide(L)'
;METTQFWDIIEKSIVQKNSIDKNEQGDAILEILTTLKQNQILGFHQKLTDLKRELNTPQFNEIAFMMKYGDNRTALSGFKNWVISLGENHYKKTKQSPAHLLTLNDPKLFVVGRAYLNELDGLPQIAYEDNRTESDLEWYAFVQKHRRLQQIENNQNHNKDKGLER
;
A
#
# COMPACT_ATOMS: atom_id res chain seq x y z
N MET A 1 -8.96 -6.97 3.82
CA MET A 1 -9.30 -6.86 2.39
C MET A 1 -8.59 -7.99 1.66
N GLU A 2 -9.29 -8.65 0.73
CA GLU A 2 -8.66 -9.69 -0.09
C GLU A 2 -7.61 -9.10 -1.05
N THR A 3 -6.56 -9.88 -1.34
CA THR A 3 -5.47 -9.43 -2.22
C THR A 3 -5.97 -9.00 -3.60
N THR A 4 -6.93 -9.75 -4.17
CA THR A 4 -7.55 -9.43 -5.46
C THR A 4 -8.27 -8.09 -5.45
N GLN A 5 -8.98 -7.77 -4.35
CA GLN A 5 -9.69 -6.51 -4.23
C GLN A 5 -8.73 -5.31 -4.13
N PHE A 6 -7.62 -5.47 -3.40
CA PHE A 6 -6.59 -4.44 -3.32
C PHE A 6 -6.03 -4.11 -4.71
N TRP A 7 -5.65 -5.15 -5.47
CA TRP A 7 -5.09 -4.95 -6.80
C TRP A 7 -6.11 -4.40 -7.79
N ASP A 8 -7.39 -4.80 -7.71
CA ASP A 8 -8.46 -4.23 -8.53
C ASP A 8 -8.57 -2.70 -8.36
N ILE A 9 -8.41 -2.19 -7.13
CA ILE A 9 -8.37 -0.74 -6.87
C ILE A 9 -7.16 -0.10 -7.57
N ILE A 10 -5.97 -0.70 -7.45
CA ILE A 10 -4.75 -0.19 -8.11
C ILE A 10 -4.91 -0.20 -9.63
N GLU A 11 -5.36 -1.30 -10.23
CA GLU A 11 -5.52 -1.41 -11.69
C GLU A 11 -6.58 -0.43 -12.22
N LYS A 12 -7.71 -0.27 -11.52
CA LYS A 12 -8.72 0.76 -11.86
C LYS A 12 -8.13 2.17 -11.83
N SER A 13 -7.33 2.48 -10.82
CA SER A 13 -6.67 3.79 -10.72
C SER A 13 -5.66 4.05 -11.84
N ILE A 14 -5.07 3.01 -12.44
CA ILE A 14 -4.17 3.14 -13.59
C ILE A 14 -4.97 3.47 -14.86
N VAL A 15 -6.13 2.82 -15.04
CA VAL A 15 -7.01 3.03 -16.21
C VAL A 15 -7.69 4.39 -16.18
N GLN A 16 -8.02 4.92 -15.00
CA GLN A 16 -8.69 6.23 -14.85
C GLN A 16 -7.78 7.44 -15.11
N LYS A 17 -6.47 7.23 -15.30
CA LYS A 17 -5.54 8.31 -15.66
C LYS A 17 -5.84 8.84 -17.04
N ASN A 18 -6.09 10.14 -17.13
CA ASN A 18 -6.31 10.84 -18.39
C ASN A 18 -5.03 11.50 -18.90
N SER A 19 -4.00 11.64 -18.06
CA SER A 19 -2.71 12.19 -18.43
C SER A 19 -1.51 11.43 -17.83
N ILE A 20 -0.30 11.91 -18.13
CA ILE A 20 0.97 11.40 -17.56
C ILE A 20 1.17 11.94 -16.12
N ASP A 21 0.31 12.86 -15.66
CA ASP A 21 0.35 13.38 -14.30
C ASP A 21 0.10 12.25 -13.30
N LYS A 22 1.04 12.11 -12.36
CA LYS A 22 1.08 11.00 -11.41
C LYS A 22 0.23 11.29 -10.17
N ASN A 23 -0.15 12.54 -9.92
CA ASN A 23 -1.14 12.89 -8.90
C ASN A 23 -2.52 12.30 -9.23
N GLU A 24 -2.86 12.16 -10.51
CA GLU A 24 -4.14 11.58 -10.95
C GLU A 24 -4.35 10.13 -10.45
N GLN A 25 -3.28 9.35 -10.22
CA GLN A 25 -3.46 8.03 -9.62
C GLN A 25 -3.88 8.12 -8.16
N GLY A 26 -3.26 9.02 -7.40
CA GLY A 26 -3.57 9.22 -6.01
C GLY A 26 -5.02 9.67 -5.85
N ASP A 27 -5.43 10.63 -6.68
CA ASP A 27 -6.81 11.12 -6.73
C ASP A 27 -7.79 10.00 -7.11
N ALA A 28 -7.50 9.22 -8.15
CA ALA A 28 -8.33 8.07 -8.55
C ALA A 28 -8.45 7.01 -7.43
N ILE A 29 -7.34 6.69 -6.75
CA ILE A 29 -7.37 5.79 -5.59
C ILE A 29 -8.23 6.39 -4.48
N LEU A 30 -8.05 7.67 -4.17
CA LEU A 30 -8.82 8.36 -3.13
C LEU A 30 -10.32 8.33 -3.44
N GLU A 31 -10.71 8.69 -4.67
CA GLU A 31 -12.10 8.60 -5.15
C GLU A 31 -12.66 7.20 -4.95
N ILE A 32 -11.94 6.15 -5.36
CA ILE A 32 -12.38 4.77 -5.13
C ILE A 32 -12.53 4.48 -3.64
N LEU A 33 -11.54 4.84 -2.81
CA LEU A 33 -11.55 4.58 -1.37
C LEU A 33 -12.70 5.28 -0.64
N THR A 34 -13.06 6.51 -1.03
CA THR A 34 -14.21 7.25 -0.44
C THR A 34 -15.55 6.57 -0.70
N THR A 35 -15.66 5.68 -1.69
CA THR A 35 -16.88 4.88 -1.89
C THR A 35 -16.94 3.62 -1.01
N LEU A 36 -15.85 3.27 -0.32
CA LEU A 36 -15.75 2.04 0.46
C LEU A 36 -16.17 2.24 1.92
N LYS A 37 -16.62 1.14 2.55
CA LYS A 37 -16.87 1.14 3.99
C LYS A 37 -15.57 1.29 4.78
N GLN A 38 -15.64 1.87 5.97
CA GLN A 38 -14.47 2.08 6.87
C GLN A 38 -13.60 0.82 7.06
N ASN A 39 -14.21 -0.36 7.26
CA ASN A 39 -13.47 -1.64 7.38
C ASN A 39 -12.73 -2.04 6.10
N GLN A 40 -13.24 -1.67 4.92
CA GLN A 40 -12.57 -1.92 3.64
C GLN A 40 -11.41 -0.94 3.45
N ILE A 41 -11.57 0.33 3.83
CA ILE A 41 -10.48 1.33 3.84
C ILE A 41 -9.34 0.88 4.76
N LEU A 42 -9.66 0.41 5.97
CA LEU A 42 -8.68 -0.20 6.87
C LEU A 42 -8.01 -1.42 6.22
N GLY A 43 -8.80 -2.27 5.56
CA GLY A 43 -8.28 -3.42 4.83
C GLY A 43 -7.29 -3.04 3.73
N PHE A 44 -7.53 -1.94 3.01
CA PHE A 44 -6.60 -1.40 2.04
C PHE A 44 -5.30 -0.91 2.72
N HIS A 45 -5.41 -0.14 3.80
CA HIS A 45 -4.25 0.33 4.57
C HIS A 45 -3.38 -0.82 5.09
N GLN A 46 -4.00 -1.85 5.66
CA GLN A 46 -3.30 -3.04 6.15
C GLN A 46 -2.60 -3.77 5.01
N LYS A 47 -3.29 -3.97 3.88
CA LYS A 47 -2.71 -4.66 2.73
C LYS A 47 -1.55 -3.89 2.11
N LEU A 48 -1.67 -2.58 1.96
CA LEU A 48 -0.58 -1.71 1.52
C LEU A 48 0.65 -1.86 2.44
N THR A 49 0.43 -1.79 3.76
CA THR A 49 1.49 -1.96 4.76
C THR A 49 2.19 -3.32 4.63
N ASP A 50 1.42 -4.39 4.43
CA ASP A 50 1.96 -5.74 4.25
C ASP A 50 2.83 -5.86 3.00
N LEU A 51 2.35 -5.36 1.86
CA LEU A 51 3.09 -5.40 0.60
C LEU A 51 4.40 -4.58 0.70
N LYS A 52 4.37 -3.41 1.35
CA LYS A 52 5.58 -2.61 1.60
C LYS A 52 6.60 -3.33 2.50
N ARG A 53 6.10 -4.10 3.47
CA ARG A 53 6.95 -4.91 4.35
C ARG A 53 7.62 -6.05 3.59
N GLU A 54 6.90 -6.70 2.66
CA GLU A 54 7.45 -7.75 1.81
C GLU A 54 8.58 -7.25 0.88
N LEU A 55 8.55 -5.98 0.47
CA LEU A 55 9.62 -5.35 -0.32
C LEU A 55 10.82 -4.89 0.53
N ASN A 56 10.83 -5.13 1.84
CA ASN A 56 11.88 -4.65 2.73
C ASN A 56 13.12 -5.56 2.75
N THR A 57 13.84 -5.63 1.62
CA THR A 57 15.06 -6.43 1.48
C THR A 57 16.29 -5.55 1.19
N PRO A 58 17.52 -5.99 1.55
CA PRO A 58 18.73 -5.26 1.20
C PRO A 58 18.86 -4.98 -0.30
N GLN A 59 18.55 -5.97 -1.14
CA GLN A 59 18.60 -5.86 -2.60
C GLN A 59 17.61 -4.82 -3.13
N PHE A 60 16.42 -4.71 -2.53
CA PHE A 60 15.47 -3.69 -2.92
C PHE A 60 15.98 -2.27 -2.62
N ASN A 61 16.65 -2.08 -1.49
CA ASN A 61 17.27 -0.80 -1.14
C ASN A 61 18.41 -0.42 -2.09
N GLU A 62 19.23 -1.39 -2.52
CA GLU A 62 20.26 -1.17 -3.54
C GLU A 62 19.66 -0.70 -4.87
N ILE A 63 18.58 -1.33 -5.32
CA ILE A 63 17.87 -0.91 -6.54
C ILE A 63 17.31 0.50 -6.38
N ALA A 64 16.69 0.82 -5.25
CA ALA A 64 16.19 2.18 -4.97
C ALA A 64 17.31 3.23 -5.07
N PHE A 65 18.48 2.91 -4.53
CA PHE A 65 19.67 3.76 -4.61
C PHE A 65 20.20 3.89 -6.04
N MET A 66 20.32 2.79 -6.79
CA MET A 66 20.74 2.78 -8.20
C MET A 66 19.80 3.61 -9.08
N MET A 67 18.49 3.56 -8.80
CA MET A 67 17.46 4.36 -9.47
C MET A 67 17.38 5.81 -8.96
N LYS A 68 18.31 6.24 -8.09
CA LYS A 68 18.45 7.61 -7.56
C LYS A 68 17.23 8.12 -6.77
N TYR A 69 16.43 7.23 -6.16
CA TYR A 69 15.33 7.64 -5.28
C TYR A 69 15.81 8.23 -3.95
N GLY A 70 16.99 7.80 -3.48
CA GLY A 70 17.60 8.22 -2.21
C GLY A 70 17.77 7.05 -1.23
N ASP A 71 18.48 7.30 -0.14
CA ASP A 71 18.85 6.30 0.88
C ASP A 71 18.11 6.48 2.22
N ASN A 72 17.33 7.55 2.36
CA ASN A 72 16.56 7.79 3.58
C ASN A 72 15.23 7.01 3.60
N ARG A 73 14.65 6.86 4.80
CA ARG A 73 13.43 6.08 5.02
C ARG A 73 12.23 6.59 4.21
N THR A 74 12.08 7.90 4.06
CA THR A 74 10.98 8.51 3.30
C THR A 74 11.10 8.19 1.82
N ALA A 75 12.30 8.33 1.25
CA ALA A 75 12.60 7.97 -0.13
C ALA A 75 12.32 6.49 -0.40
N LEU A 76 12.75 5.59 0.49
CA LEU A 76 12.48 4.16 0.38
C LEU A 76 10.98 3.84 0.51
N SER A 77 10.25 4.55 1.38
CA SER A 77 8.79 4.41 1.49
C SER A 77 8.09 4.79 0.19
N GLY A 78 8.42 5.96 -0.37
CA GLY A 78 7.90 6.41 -1.65
C GLY A 78 8.26 5.47 -2.80
N PHE A 79 9.46 4.90 -2.80
CA PHE A 79 9.88 3.92 -3.79
C PHE A 79 9.05 2.62 -3.72
N LYS A 80 8.71 2.14 -2.52
CA LYS A 80 7.80 1.00 -2.36
C LYS A 80 6.39 1.32 -2.85
N ASN A 81 5.88 2.51 -2.53
CA ASN A 81 4.57 2.97 -3.00
C ASN A 81 4.56 3.05 -4.54
N TRP A 82 5.64 3.53 -5.15
CA TRP A 82 5.82 3.50 -6.60
C TRP A 82 5.74 2.08 -7.16
N VAL A 83 6.51 1.13 -6.64
CA VAL A 83 6.45 -0.27 -7.11
C VAL A 83 5.04 -0.86 -7.03
N ILE A 84 4.31 -0.58 -5.95
CA ILE A 84 2.93 -1.05 -5.77
C ILE A 84 1.99 -0.36 -6.77
N SER A 85 2.17 0.94 -7.04
CA SER A 85 1.36 1.69 -7.99
C SER A 85 1.49 1.23 -9.44
N LEU A 86 2.55 0.48 -9.77
CA LEU A 86 2.74 -0.14 -11.09
C LEU A 86 1.82 -1.35 -11.32
N GLY A 87 1.04 -1.76 -10.33
CA GLY A 87 0.11 -2.87 -10.43
C GLY A 87 0.70 -4.23 -10.03
N GLU A 88 -0.15 -5.25 -9.99
CA GLU A 88 0.16 -6.53 -9.36
C GLU A 88 1.31 -7.26 -10.06
N ASN A 89 1.32 -7.22 -11.39
CA ASN A 89 2.31 -7.94 -12.20
C ASN A 89 3.72 -7.38 -11.96
N HIS A 90 3.87 -6.05 -11.93
CA HIS A 90 5.14 -5.40 -11.64
C HIS A 90 5.59 -5.66 -10.21
N TYR A 91 4.67 -5.60 -9.25
CA TYR A 91 4.96 -5.94 -7.86
C TYR A 91 5.49 -7.38 -7.72
N LYS A 92 4.79 -8.37 -8.28
CA LYS A 92 5.19 -9.80 -8.18
C LYS A 92 6.57 -10.05 -8.79
N LYS A 93 6.84 -9.51 -9.98
CA LYS A 93 8.16 -9.62 -10.64
C LYS A 93 9.26 -8.97 -9.81
N THR A 94 8.99 -7.79 -9.26
CA THR A 94 9.93 -7.05 -8.41
C THR A 94 10.23 -7.77 -7.11
N LYS A 95 9.21 -8.35 -6.47
CA LYS A 95 9.37 -9.14 -5.24
C LYS A 95 10.29 -10.35 -5.47
N GLN A 96 10.19 -11.00 -6.63
CA GLN A 96 11.06 -12.13 -6.99
C GLN A 96 12.45 -11.69 -7.42
N SER A 97 12.55 -10.57 -8.15
CA SER A 97 13.79 -10.01 -8.65
C SER A 97 13.70 -8.48 -8.68
N PRO A 98 14.26 -7.77 -7.68
CA PRO A 98 14.24 -6.31 -7.65
C PRO A 98 14.87 -5.66 -8.90
N ALA A 99 15.85 -6.34 -9.51
CA ALA A 99 16.51 -5.91 -10.75
C ALA A 99 15.55 -5.77 -11.95
N HIS A 100 14.37 -6.42 -11.91
CA HIS A 100 13.30 -6.22 -12.89
C HIS A 100 12.99 -4.74 -13.12
N LEU A 101 13.02 -3.91 -12.08
CA LEU A 101 12.74 -2.48 -12.16
C LEU A 101 13.72 -1.72 -13.07
N LEU A 102 14.96 -2.20 -13.19
CA LEU A 102 15.98 -1.61 -14.07
C LEU A 102 15.76 -1.95 -15.55
N THR A 103 14.88 -2.93 -15.84
CA THR A 103 14.55 -3.34 -17.21
C THR A 103 13.33 -2.63 -17.77
N LEU A 104 12.61 -1.88 -16.93
CA LEU A 104 11.48 -1.09 -17.37
C LEU A 104 12.02 0.00 -18.31
N ASN A 105 11.50 0.07 -19.53
CA ASN A 105 11.94 1.03 -20.55
C ASN A 105 10.85 2.05 -20.91
N ASP A 106 9.82 2.19 -20.07
CA ASP A 106 8.75 3.17 -20.29
C ASP A 106 9.13 4.51 -19.64
N PRO A 107 9.41 5.56 -20.42
CA PRO A 107 9.78 6.88 -19.90
C PRO A 107 8.75 7.47 -18.94
N LYS A 108 7.48 7.09 -19.06
CA LYS A 108 6.40 7.52 -18.15
C LYS A 108 6.62 6.97 -16.73
N LEU A 109 7.31 5.85 -16.59
CA LEU A 109 7.64 5.25 -15.30
C LEU A 109 8.82 5.97 -14.61
N PHE A 110 9.74 6.56 -15.39
CA PHE A 110 11.00 7.17 -14.92
C PHE A 110 10.98 8.70 -14.84
N VAL A 111 9.83 9.33 -14.61
CA VAL A 111 9.79 10.77 -14.33
C VAL A 111 10.54 11.04 -13.01
N VAL A 112 11.83 11.36 -13.14
CA VAL A 112 12.77 11.71 -12.08
C VAL A 112 12.31 13.01 -11.44
N GLY A 113 11.86 12.97 -10.17
CA GLY A 113 11.38 14.20 -9.53
C GLY A 113 10.57 14.04 -8.23
N ARG A 114 11.07 13.24 -7.28
CA ARG A 114 11.00 13.47 -5.82
C ARG A 114 9.69 13.77 -5.04
N ALA A 115 8.47 13.64 -5.55
CA ALA A 115 7.27 13.80 -4.67
C ALA A 115 6.21 12.67 -4.69
N TYR A 116 6.13 11.84 -5.72
CA TYR A 116 4.80 11.57 -6.28
C TYR A 116 3.98 10.38 -5.77
N LEU A 117 4.36 9.69 -4.68
CA LEU A 117 3.51 8.63 -4.09
C LEU A 117 3.73 8.44 -2.58
N ASN A 118 4.43 9.37 -1.90
CA ASN A 118 4.45 9.38 -0.44
C ASN A 118 3.02 9.48 0.13
N GLU A 119 2.11 10.10 -0.62
CA GLU A 119 0.71 10.29 -0.26
C GLU A 119 -0.11 9.00 -0.23
N LEU A 120 0.33 7.92 -0.90
CA LEU A 120 -0.39 6.64 -0.87
C LEU A 120 -0.58 6.11 0.56
N ASP A 121 0.36 6.43 1.45
CA ASP A 121 0.26 6.10 2.88
C ASP A 121 -0.84 6.89 3.60
N GLY A 122 -1.15 8.10 3.13
CA GLY A 122 -2.15 9.00 3.69
C GLY A 122 -3.55 8.83 3.12
N LEU A 123 -3.69 8.34 1.87
CA LEU A 123 -5.01 8.21 1.22
C LEU A 123 -6.05 7.42 2.04
N PRO A 124 -5.71 6.31 2.73
CA PRO A 124 -6.69 5.60 3.55
C PRO A 124 -7.20 6.43 4.72
N GLN A 125 -6.35 7.26 5.31
CA GLN A 125 -6.77 8.16 6.38
C GLN A 125 -7.71 9.24 5.83
N ILE A 126 -7.34 9.87 4.72
CA ILE A 126 -8.16 10.92 4.10
C ILE A 126 -9.55 10.35 3.74
N ALA A 127 -9.59 9.22 3.04
CA ALA A 127 -10.85 8.55 2.68
C ALA A 127 -11.69 8.13 3.91
N TYR A 128 -11.04 7.72 5.00
CA TYR A 128 -11.73 7.37 6.24
C TYR A 128 -12.38 8.60 6.87
N GLU A 129 -11.65 9.71 6.96
CA GLU A 129 -12.14 10.96 7.55
C GLU A 129 -13.29 11.58 6.72
N ASP A 130 -13.25 11.46 5.39
CA ASP A 130 -14.37 11.88 4.53
C ASP A 130 -15.65 11.07 4.75
N ASN A 131 -15.51 9.80 5.13
CA ASN A 131 -16.60 8.88 5.40
C ASN A 131 -16.96 8.75 6.89
N ARG A 132 -16.29 9.51 7.74
CA ARG A 132 -16.45 9.45 9.19
C ARG A 132 -17.63 10.30 9.64
N THR A 133 -18.38 9.77 10.60
CA THR A 133 -19.34 10.54 11.41
C THR A 133 -18.67 11.07 12.68
N GLU A 134 -19.22 12.12 13.30
CA GLU A 134 -18.68 12.67 14.55
C GLU A 134 -18.57 11.62 15.68
N SER A 135 -19.42 10.60 15.67
CA SER A 135 -19.41 9.53 16.66
C SER A 135 -18.35 8.45 16.44
N ASP A 136 -17.74 8.39 15.25
CA ASP A 136 -16.71 7.39 14.99
C ASP A 136 -15.36 7.83 15.58
N LEU A 137 -14.53 6.82 15.88
CA LEU A 137 -13.18 7.03 16.35
C LEU A 137 -12.35 7.77 15.28
N GLU A 138 -11.42 8.62 15.72
CA GLU A 138 -10.37 9.13 14.84
C GLU A 138 -9.55 7.98 14.23
N TRP A 139 -9.03 8.19 13.03
CA TRP A 139 -8.30 7.15 12.27
C TRP A 139 -7.28 6.37 13.10
N TYR A 140 -6.43 7.07 13.87
CA TYR A 140 -5.40 6.40 14.67
C TYR A 140 -6.00 5.47 15.73
N ALA A 141 -7.02 5.95 16.46
CA ALA A 141 -7.71 5.14 17.47
C ALA A 141 -8.45 3.95 16.83
N PHE A 142 -9.05 4.17 15.66
CA PHE A 142 -9.71 3.12 14.88
C PHE A 142 -8.73 2.01 14.47
N VAL A 143 -7.59 2.37 13.86
CA VAL A 143 -6.55 1.41 13.46
C VAL A 143 -6.01 0.63 14.67
N GLN A 144 -5.73 1.30 15.79
CA GLN A 144 -5.20 0.64 16.99
C GLN A 144 -6.20 -0.32 17.63
N LYS A 145 -7.48 0.07 17.70
CA LYS A 145 -8.55 -0.81 18.19
C LYS A 145 -8.62 -2.09 17.36
N HIS A 146 -8.62 -1.99 16.04
CA HIS A 146 -8.67 -3.15 15.16
C HIS A 146 -7.42 -4.03 15.26
N ARG A 147 -6.22 -3.42 15.33
CA ARG A 147 -4.97 -4.16 15.56
C ARG A 147 -5.03 -4.95 16.87
N ARG A 148 -5.57 -4.36 17.93
CA ARG A 148 -5.70 -5.02 19.24
C ARG A 148 -6.68 -6.21 19.18
N LEU A 149 -7.80 -6.06 18.48
CA LEU A 149 -8.77 -7.15 18.29
C LEU A 149 -8.15 -8.33 17.54
N GLN A 150 -7.42 -8.08 16.45
CA GLN A 150 -6.69 -9.12 15.70
C GLN A 150 -5.66 -9.86 16.57
N GLN A 151 -4.93 -9.15 17.44
CA GLN A 151 -3.99 -9.78 18.37
C GLN A 151 -4.69 -10.70 19.36
N ILE A 152 -5.85 -10.29 19.89
CA ILE A 152 -6.64 -11.10 20.83
C ILE A 152 -7.12 -12.38 20.14
N GLU A 153 -7.68 -12.25 18.93
CA GLU A 153 -8.17 -13.38 18.14
C GLU A 153 -7.05 -14.38 17.81
N ASN A 154 -5.89 -13.90 17.34
CA ASN A 154 -4.74 -14.75 17.05
C ASN A 154 -4.23 -15.50 18.30
N ASN A 155 -4.20 -14.84 19.45
CA ASN A 155 -3.80 -15.48 20.70
C ASN A 155 -4.80 -16.55 21.17
N GLN A 156 -6.10 -16.33 20.95
CA GLN A 156 -7.13 -17.31 21.27
C GLN A 156 -7.03 -18.55 20.39
N ASN A 157 -6.79 -18.37 19.08
CA ASN A 157 -6.63 -19.49 18.15
C ASN A 157 -5.38 -20.32 18.45
N HIS A 158 -4.25 -19.66 18.72
CA HIS A 158 -3.00 -20.35 19.12
C HIS A 158 -3.14 -21.18 20.40
N ASN A 159 -3.97 -20.73 21.35
CA ASN A 159 -4.24 -21.47 22.58
C ASN A 159 -5.21 -22.66 22.37
N LYS A 160 -6.12 -22.58 21.38
CA LYS A 160 -7.01 -23.69 21.02
C LYS A 160 -6.25 -24.83 20.34
N ASP A 161 -5.33 -24.51 19.43
CA ASP A 161 -4.51 -25.51 18.73
C ASP A 161 -3.62 -26.29 19.71
N LYS A 162 -3.05 -25.61 20.72
CA LYS A 162 -2.27 -26.25 21.79
C LYS A 162 -3.11 -27.05 22.79
N GLY A 163 -4.42 -26.82 22.85
CA GLY A 163 -5.34 -27.55 23.71
C GLY A 163 -5.82 -28.88 23.11
N LEU A 164 -5.66 -29.06 21.79
CA LEU A 164 -6.03 -30.27 21.05
C LEU A 164 -4.90 -31.32 20.96
N GLU A 165 -3.69 -30.98 21.41
CA GLU A 165 -2.54 -31.89 21.46
C GLU A 165 -2.38 -32.60 22.84
N ARG A 166 -3.41 -32.63 23.69
CA ARG A 166 -3.40 -33.28 25.01
C ARG A 166 -4.39 -34.42 25.13
#